data_AF-A0A645GJI7-F1
#
_entry.id   AF-A0A645GJI7-F1
#
_cell.length_a   1.000
_cell.length_b   1.000
_cell.length_c   1.000
_cell.angle_alpha   90.00
_cell.angle_beta   90.00
_cell.angle_gamma   90.00
#
_symmetry.space_group_name_H-M   'P 1'
#
loop_
_entity.id
_entity.type
_entity.pdbx_description
1 polymer ?
#
loop_
_entity_poly.entity_id
_entity_poly.type
_entity_poly.pdbx_seq_one_letter_code
_entity_poly.pdbx_strand_id
1 'polypeptide(L)' 'MKSTFYILFYIKRNDVKRNGLASIIVRVTIDGKRCQFNSKLEVSPDTWDQVSQRVIGRSVNAKSLRKQNVRFSINRK' A
#
# COMPACT_ATOMS: atom_id res chain seq x y z
N MET A 1 19.06 -18.87 12.61
CA MET A 1 17.82 -18.66 11.82
C MET A 1 17.72 -17.18 11.48
N LYS A 2 17.67 -16.80 10.20
CA LYS A 2 17.37 -15.42 9.81
C LYS A 2 15.85 -15.26 9.80
N SER A 3 15.31 -14.39 10.65
CA SER A 3 13.90 -14.00 10.54
C SER A 3 13.70 -13.22 9.24
N THR A 4 12.65 -13.55 8.49
CA THR A 4 12.33 -12.87 7.24
C THR A 4 11.15 -11.93 7.47
N PHE A 5 11.37 -10.65 7.19
CA PHE A 5 10.34 -9.62 7.26
C PHE A 5 10.20 -8.94 5.91
N TYR A 6 9.00 -8.92 5.35
CA TYR A 6 8.71 -8.08 4.18
C TYR A 6 7.27 -7.56 4.20
N ILE A 7 7.11 -6.37 3.64
CA ILE A 7 5.84 -5.66 3.50
C ILE A 7 5.52 -5.57 2.01
N LEU A 8 4.27 -5.84 1.65
CA LEU A 8 3.73 -5.69 0.31
C LEU A 8 2.52 -4.74 0.36
N PHE A 9 2.56 -3.69 -0.45
CA PHE A 9 1.41 -2.83 -0.71
C PHE A 9 0.78 -3.22 -2.06
N TYR A 10 -0.54 -3.36 -2.08
CA TYR A 10 -1.30 -3.61 -3.29
C TYR A 10 -2.71 -3.07 -3.15
N ILE A 11 -3.40 -2.87 -4.27
CA ILE A 11 -4.79 -2.40 -4.27
C ILE A 11 -5.76 -3.53 -4.59
N LYS A 12 -6.96 -3.49 -4.01
CA LYS A 12 -8.03 -4.40 -4.41
C LYS A 12 -8.72 -3.91 -5.70
N ARG A 13 -8.14 -4.24 -6.86
CA ARG A 13 -8.70 -3.85 -8.17
C ARG A 13 -10.11 -4.40 -8.44
N ASN A 14 -10.48 -5.50 -7.80
CA ASN A 14 -11.80 -6.12 -7.94
C ASN A 14 -12.84 -5.58 -6.95
N ASP A 15 -12.42 -4.73 -6.00
CA ASP A 15 -13.25 -4.17 -4.94
C ASP A 15 -13.12 -2.64 -4.95
N VAL A 16 -13.45 -2.07 -6.12
CA VAL A 16 -13.48 -0.63 -6.33
C VAL A 16 -14.75 -0.09 -5.68
N LYS A 17 -14.60 0.94 -4.85
CA LYS A 17 -15.72 1.58 -4.17
C LYS A 17 -16.58 2.36 -5.15
N ARG A 18 -17.79 2.76 -4.73
CA ARG A 18 -18.72 3.58 -5.54
C ARG A 18 -18.12 4.90 -6.04
N ASN A 19 -17.08 5.42 -5.37
CA ASN A 19 -16.36 6.62 -5.78
C ASN A 19 -15.29 6.38 -6.88
N GLY A 20 -15.16 5.15 -7.39
CA GLY A 20 -14.18 4.79 -8.41
C GLY A 20 -12.76 4.55 -7.87
N LEU A 21 -12.56 4.55 -6.55
CA LEU A 21 -11.25 4.34 -5.94
C LEU A 21 -11.13 2.93 -5.34
N ALA A 22 -9.93 2.37 -5.39
CA ALA A 22 -9.58 1.11 -4.74
C ALA A 22 -8.82 1.37 -3.42
N SER A 23 -9.09 0.54 -2.41
CA SER A 23 -8.33 0.61 -1.15
C SER A 23 -6.95 0.00 -1.29
N ILE A 24 -5.94 0.64 -0.70
CA ILE A 24 -4.61 0.09 -0.52
C ILE A 24 -4.62 -0.88 0.67
N ILE A 25 -4.13 -2.08 0.43
CA ILE A 25 -3.94 -3.14 1.42
C ILE A 25 -2.46 -3.25 1.75
N VAL A 26 -2.18 -3.35 3.04
CA VAL A 26 -0.86 -3.66 3.56
C VAL A 26 -0.85 -5.13 3.95
N ARG A 27 0.09 -5.89 3.38
CA ARG A 27 0.39 -7.26 3.79
C ARG A 27 1.76 -7.29 4.43
N VAL A 28 1.80 -7.70 5.69
CA VAL A 28 3.04 -7.90 6.43
C VAL A 28 3.28 -9.40 6.55
N THR A 29 4.49 -9.84 6.22
CA THR A 29 4.91 -11.24 6.39
C THR A 29 6.09 -11.30 7.34
N ILE A 30 5.95 -12.08 8.41
CA ILE A 30 6.97 -12.38 9.41
C ILE A 30 7.13 -13.89 9.45
N ASP A 31 8.31 -14.40 9.10
CA ASP A 31 8.64 -15.84 9.19
C ASP A 31 7.59 -16.74 8.51
N GLY A 32 7.14 -16.33 7.32
CA GLY A 32 6.10 -17.03 6.55
C GLY A 32 4.66 -16.80 7.01
N LYS A 33 4.43 -16.24 8.20
CA LYS A 33 3.10 -15.85 8.70
C LYS A 33 2.69 -14.51 8.12
N ARG A 34 1.47 -14.43 7.60
CA ARG A 34 0.95 -13.24 6.91
C ARG A 34 -0.17 -12.60 7.71
N CYS A 35 -0.10 -11.28 7.91
CA CYS A 35 -1.23 -10.48 8.35
C CYS A 35 -1.53 -9.39 7.32
N GLN A 36 -2.81 -9.05 7.17
CA GLN A 36 -3.27 -8.09 6.17
C GLN A 36 -4.26 -7.12 6.80
N PHE A 37 -4.14 -5.85 6.46
CA PHE A 37 -5.06 -4.81 6.93
C PHE A 37 -5.24 -3.73 5.86
N ASN A 38 -6.39 -3.06 5.90
CA ASN A 38 -6.67 -1.92 5.04
C ASN A 38 -5.91 -0.69 5.58
N SER A 39 -5.18 0.01 4.72
CA SER A 39 -4.44 1.21 5.14
C SER A 39 -5.35 2.43 5.38
N LYS A 40 -6.66 2.30 5.07
CA LYS A 40 -7.66 3.36 4.97
C LYS A 40 -7.35 4.39 3.88
N LEU A 41 -6.41 4.07 2.99
CA LEU A 41 -6.05 4.91 1.86
C LEU A 41 -6.70 4.37 0.61
N GLU A 42 -7.09 5.29 -0.25
CA GLU A 42 -7.77 5.00 -1.51
C GLU A 42 -7.01 5.64 -2.65
N VAL A 43 -6.97 4.95 -3.78
CA VAL A 43 -6.27 5.39 -4.99
C VAL A 43 -7.03 4.93 -6.23
N SER A 44 -6.94 5.70 -7.31
CA SER A 44 -7.42 5.26 -8.62
C SER A 44 -6.61 4.02 -9.08
N PRO A 45 -7.28 2.93 -9.47
CA PRO A 45 -6.60 1.72 -9.95
C PRO A 45 -5.62 1.96 -11.10
N ASP A 46 -5.95 2.90 -11.99
CA ASP A 46 -5.17 3.24 -13.18
C ASP A 46 -3.85 3.94 -12.84
N THR A 47 -3.81 4.61 -11.69
CA THR A 47 -2.63 5.32 -11.21
C THR A 47 -1.71 4.46 -10.32
N TRP A 48 -2.05 3.20 -10.05
CA TRP A 48 -1.27 2.33 -9.16
C TRP A 48 -0.25 1.47 -9.92
N ASP A 49 1.03 1.67 -9.61
CA ASP A 49 2.13 0.78 -10.00
C ASP A 49 2.25 -0.39 -9.03
N GLN A 50 1.94 -1.59 -9.52
CA GLN A 50 2.06 -2.81 -8.72
C GLN A 50 3.51 -3.24 -8.50
N VAL A 51 4.42 -2.92 -9.41
CA VAL A 51 5.83 -3.32 -9.35
C VAL A 51 6.56 -2.44 -8.33
N SER A 52 6.40 -1.12 -8.44
CA SER A 52 6.99 -0.19 -7.47
C SER A 52 6.16 -0.01 -6.20
N GLN A 53 4.96 -0.60 -6.15
CA GLN A 53 4.02 -0.57 -5.02
C GLN A 53 3.62 0.85 -4.60
N ARG A 54 3.43 1.74 -5.58
CA ARG A 54 3.22 3.18 -5.37
C ARG A 54 2.28 3.75 -6.41
N VAL A 55 1.80 4.96 -6.13
CA VAL A 55 1.01 5.75 -7.08
C VAL A 55 1.94 6.44 -8.07
N ILE A 56 1.66 6.29 -9.37
CA ILE A 56 2.29 6.99 -10.48
C ILE A 56 1.57 8.34 -10.67
N GLY A 57 2.34 9.42 -10.79
CA GLY A 57 1.81 10.76 -11.13
C GLY A 57 1.84 11.78 -9.98
N ARG A 58 1.83 13.07 -10.36
CA ARG A 58 1.89 14.23 -9.45
C ARG A 58 0.49 14.73 -9.03
N SER A 59 -0.41 13.84 -8.63
CA SER A 59 -1.69 14.30 -8.08
C SER A 59 -1.51 14.88 -6.67
N VAL A 60 -2.30 15.90 -6.30
CA VAL A 60 -2.30 16.49 -4.94
C VAL A 60 -2.56 15.41 -3.88
N ASN A 61 -3.37 14.41 -4.22
CA ASN A 61 -3.61 13.21 -3.42
C ASN A 61 -2.35 12.33 -3.29
N ALA A 62 -1.58 12.13 -4.36
CA ALA A 62 -0.30 11.39 -4.29
C ALA A 62 0.74 12.08 -3.39
N LYS A 63 0.73 13.42 -3.32
CA LYS A 63 1.61 14.19 -2.42
C LYS A 63 1.23 14.00 -0.93
N SER A 64 -0.07 13.95 -0.64
CA SER A 64 -0.58 13.66 0.71
C SER A 64 -0.32 12.20 1.12
N LEU A 65 -0.58 11.27 0.19
CA LEU A 65 -0.30 9.84 0.37
C LEU A 65 1.20 9.59 0.59
N ARG A 66 2.08 10.30 -0.14
CA ARG A 66 3.53 10.24 0.05
C ARG A 66 3.95 10.71 1.45
N LYS A 67 3.31 11.75 2.00
CA LYS A 67 3.55 12.20 3.39
C LYS A 67 3.13 11.15 4.43
N GLN A 68 2.03 10.44 4.21
CA GLN A 68 1.59 9.36 5.10
C GLN A 68 2.44 8.09 4.95
N ASN A 69 2.91 7.76 3.74
CA ASN A 69 3.82 6.63 3.50
C ASN A 69 5.17 6.77 4.23
N VAL A 70 5.67 7.99 4.48
CA VAL A 70 6.87 8.20 5.31
C VAL A 70 6.64 7.75 6.76
N ARG A 71 5.40 7.86 7.28
CA ARG A 71 5.05 7.34 8.61
C ARG A 71 4.84 5.82 8.63
N PHE A 72 4.59 5.16 7.50
CA PHE A 72 4.54 3.69 7.45
C PHE A 72 5.92 3.03 7.27
N SER A 73 6.96 3.81 6.95
CA SER A 73 8.36 3.36 6.94
C SER A 73 8.95 3.15 8.35
N ILE A 74 8.13 3.22 9.40
CA ILE A 74 8.59 3.07 10.78
C ILE A 74 9.02 1.61 11.01
N ASN A 75 10.27 1.47 11.46
CA ASN A 75 10.96 0.26 11.92
C ASN A 75 11.58 -0.65 10.85
N ARG A 76 12.45 -0.09 10.02
CA ARG A 76 13.76 -0.76 9.85
C ARG A 76 14.66 -0.28 10.97
N LYS A 77 14.93 -1.14 11.96
CA LYS A 77 16.20 -1.09 12.69
C LYS A 77 17.31 -1.57 11.75
#